data_AF-A0A524G8P7-F1
#
_entry.id   AF-A0A524G8P7-F1
#
_cell.length_a   1.000
_cell.length_b   1.000
_cell.length_c   1.000
_cell.angle_alpha   90.00
_cell.angle_beta   90.00
_cell.angle_gamma   90.00
#
_symmetry.space_group_name_H-M   'P 1'
#
loop_
_entity.id
_entity.type
_entity.pdbx_description
1 polymer ?
#
loop_
_entity_poly.entity_id
_entity_poly.type
_entity_poly.pdbx_seq_one_letter_code
_entity_poly.pdbx_strand_id
1 'polypeptide(L)'
;MTARFRSKRKTVMISLLILSVSWALILAPAITSLLLSWFQTRIESLLFLGLAGFMRSLVMFMWFVYLFNPISQSLEELKIGQWEIILSNNVSTRSIMVGTFLGRIPLYSIGAFLLIPVILSIFVQFYAISILGQLLLYLTLLFVFLSTLWFSNLLATILQSKLAESPRGDELARGLSIVIGFAAILPLYGIIFLSGPITELLGLNIFLVFPFTWGADLATSLILRFNGVGLSISDVTMIESVLGFPPLVNFSLLLLFAFGTVTIALVTSDRFFRIQIGARSEQVRCAGGENIVLRGLRRITPGSFCVLLITTLKDFGRKPSNTSKIIIGVLLAIILPMLVDVSGLGSESREIFLFTVALATGMIIAMISAMSFGGTGFLESQDQLWMLKSTPKGVDRFVRARIVESLFFGFPMTLIASVITIYTVGLSPSEFLLILTSTSLAMTGATLVSTGVTTNNPNYDDTQSKSFKDNTGIMMSIIMFSMIVIVPFSIIPIFRNLIILAFLPAALLLIVGTGLTMIGTKRMASPE
;
A
#
# COMPACT_ATOMS: atom_id res chain seq x y z
N MET A 1 14.88 -18.50 -16.00
CA MET A 1 15.69 -17.78 -17.01
C MET A 1 16.78 -18.71 -17.54
N THR A 2 16.83 -18.94 -18.85
CA THR A 2 17.68 -19.93 -19.52
C THR A 2 19.16 -19.52 -19.57
N ALA A 3 20.09 -20.48 -19.58
CA ALA A 3 21.54 -20.27 -19.48
C ALA A 3 22.13 -19.32 -20.56
N ARG A 4 21.51 -19.22 -21.74
CA ARG A 4 21.90 -18.29 -22.82
C ARG A 4 21.70 -16.81 -22.46
N PHE A 5 20.79 -16.50 -21.54
CA PHE A 5 20.53 -15.11 -21.10
C PHE A 5 21.60 -14.59 -20.13
N ARG A 6 22.36 -15.47 -19.45
CA ARG A 6 23.40 -15.07 -18.50
C ARG A 6 24.61 -14.42 -19.19
N SER A 7 25.04 -14.93 -20.34
CA SER A 7 26.22 -14.40 -21.04
C SER A 7 26.01 -13.01 -21.64
N LYS A 8 24.77 -12.70 -22.04
CA LYS A 8 24.39 -11.38 -22.61
C LYS A 8 23.89 -10.38 -21.57
N ARG A 9 23.94 -10.68 -20.27
CA ARG A 9 23.37 -9.82 -19.22
C ARG A 9 23.98 -8.40 -19.24
N LYS A 10 25.29 -8.27 -19.41
CA LYS A 10 25.97 -6.96 -19.45
C LYS A 10 25.51 -6.13 -20.65
N THR A 11 25.50 -6.72 -21.84
CA THR A 11 25.06 -6.06 -23.06
C THR A 11 23.59 -5.66 -23.01
N VAL A 12 22.71 -6.54 -22.52
CA VAL A 12 21.28 -6.25 -22.33
C VAL A 12 21.07 -5.09 -21.35
N MET A 13 21.81 -5.06 -20.23
CA MET A 13 21.70 -3.97 -19.26
C MET A 13 22.17 -2.63 -19.84
N ILE A 14 23.29 -2.62 -20.58
CA ILE A 14 23.79 -1.41 -21.24
C ILE A 14 22.79 -0.93 -22.29
N SER A 15 22.25 -1.83 -23.13
CA SER A 15 21.26 -1.44 -24.13
C SER A 15 19.98 -0.91 -23.50
N LEU A 16 19.52 -1.50 -22.39
CA LEU A 16 18.35 -1.00 -21.66
C LEU A 16 18.60 0.38 -21.05
N LEU A 17 19.80 0.64 -20.53
CA LEU A 17 20.15 1.94 -19.97
C LEU A 17 20.20 3.01 -21.07
N ILE A 18 20.84 2.73 -22.20
CA ILE A 18 20.87 3.64 -23.36
C ILE A 18 19.44 3.92 -23.83
N LEU A 19 18.62 2.88 -24.00
CA LEU A 19 17.22 3.03 -24.40
C LEU A 19 16.42 3.85 -23.39
N SER A 20 16.67 3.68 -22.08
CA SER A 20 16.00 4.45 -21.02
C SER A 20 16.39 5.93 -21.05
N VAL A 21 17.65 6.24 -21.33
CA VAL A 21 18.12 7.64 -21.46
C VAL A 21 17.57 8.28 -22.73
N SER A 22 17.59 7.56 -23.87
CA SER A 22 16.97 8.03 -25.11
C SER A 22 15.45 8.22 -24.96
N TRP A 23 14.80 7.35 -24.21
CA TRP A 23 13.39 7.50 -23.83
C TRP A 23 13.16 8.80 -23.06
N ALA A 24 13.96 9.03 -22.02
CA ALA A 24 13.82 10.17 -21.13
C ALA A 24 14.02 11.53 -21.82
N LEU A 25 15.02 11.62 -22.69
CA LEU A 25 15.43 12.90 -23.30
C LEU A 25 14.70 13.20 -24.62
N ILE A 26 14.25 12.18 -25.36
CA ILE A 26 13.73 12.37 -26.72
C ILE A 26 12.28 11.89 -26.82
N LEU A 27 12.02 10.61 -26.52
CA LEU A 27 10.73 10.00 -26.81
C LEU A 27 9.62 10.52 -25.89
N ALA A 28 9.86 10.58 -24.58
CA ALA A 28 8.84 11.05 -23.63
C ALA A 28 8.42 12.51 -23.91
N PRO A 29 9.34 13.48 -24.06
CA PRO A 29 9.01 14.83 -24.51
C PRO A 29 8.22 14.88 -25.82
N ALA A 30 8.64 14.11 -26.84
CA ALA A 30 7.97 14.07 -28.14
C ALA A 30 6.54 13.51 -28.06
N ILE A 31 6.30 12.49 -27.24
CA ILE A 31 4.96 11.94 -27.00
C ILE A 31 4.10 12.97 -26.28
N THR A 32 4.63 13.65 -25.26
CA THR A 32 3.86 14.66 -24.55
C THR A 32 3.62 15.93 -25.36
N SER A 33 4.51 16.32 -26.26
CA SER A 33 4.25 17.45 -27.15
C SER A 33 3.11 17.14 -28.12
N LEU A 34 3.06 15.90 -28.64
CA LEU A 34 1.94 15.42 -29.45
C LEU A 34 0.63 15.41 -28.65
N LEU A 35 0.65 14.91 -27.41
CA LEU A 35 -0.54 14.93 -26.54
C LEU A 35 -0.99 16.35 -26.22
N LEU A 36 -0.08 17.25 -25.86
CA LEU A 36 -0.40 18.64 -25.52
C LEU A 36 -0.96 19.41 -26.72
N SER A 37 -0.52 19.09 -27.94
CA SER A 37 -1.08 19.68 -29.16
C SER A 37 -2.58 19.43 -29.32
N TRP A 38 -3.11 18.36 -28.72
CA TRP A 38 -4.53 18.04 -28.75
C TRP A 38 -5.37 18.86 -27.76
N PHE A 39 -4.77 19.45 -26.73
CA PHE A 39 -5.50 20.08 -25.62
C PHE A 39 -5.66 21.61 -25.71
N GLN A 40 -4.96 22.32 -26.60
CA GLN A 40 -4.96 23.80 -26.75
C GLN A 40 -4.76 24.60 -25.42
N THR A 41 -4.55 25.92 -25.53
CA THR A 41 -3.85 26.84 -24.60
C THR A 41 -4.41 27.07 -23.18
N ARG A 42 -5.37 26.28 -22.69
CA ARG A 42 -5.97 26.50 -21.35
C ARG A 42 -5.18 25.94 -20.15
N ILE A 43 -4.11 25.19 -20.41
CA ILE A 43 -3.34 24.49 -19.36
C ILE A 43 -2.16 25.35 -18.86
N GLU A 44 -1.80 26.40 -19.58
CA GLU A 44 -0.57 27.18 -19.38
C GLU A 44 -0.54 27.93 -18.03
N SER A 45 -1.65 28.56 -17.64
CA SER A 45 -1.75 29.28 -16.37
C SER A 45 -1.67 28.35 -15.15
N LEU A 46 -2.21 27.13 -15.27
CA LEU A 46 -2.15 26.11 -14.22
C LEU A 46 -0.74 25.52 -14.08
N LEU A 47 -0.03 25.31 -15.20
CA LEU A 47 1.35 24.81 -15.20
C LEU A 47 2.35 25.85 -14.68
N PHE A 48 2.06 27.13 -14.92
CA PHE A 48 2.90 28.24 -14.46
C PHE A 48 2.89 28.37 -12.93
N LEU A 49 1.70 28.47 -12.32
CA LEU A 49 1.55 28.59 -10.86
C LEU A 49 1.78 27.27 -10.10
N GLY A 50 1.54 26.13 -10.76
CA GLY A 50 1.58 24.81 -10.13
C GLY A 50 2.95 24.15 -10.02
N LEU A 51 3.99 24.65 -10.70
CA LEU A 51 5.27 23.95 -10.85
C LEU A 51 5.90 23.53 -9.51
N ALA A 52 6.13 24.46 -8.59
CA ALA A 52 6.80 24.16 -7.32
C ALA A 52 5.99 23.19 -6.43
N GLY A 53 4.68 23.41 -6.31
CA GLY A 53 3.79 22.54 -5.56
C GLY A 53 3.68 21.13 -6.16
N PHE A 54 3.59 21.05 -7.48
CA PHE A 54 3.56 19.78 -8.21
C PHE A 54 4.87 19.02 -8.03
N MET A 55 6.02 19.67 -8.20
CA MET A 55 7.34 19.05 -8.01
C MET A 55 7.52 18.51 -6.59
N ARG A 56 7.16 19.29 -5.56
CA ARG A 56 7.22 18.81 -4.17
C ARG A 56 6.33 17.59 -3.94
N SER A 57 5.09 17.63 -4.43
CA SER A 57 4.13 16.52 -4.28
C SER A 57 4.61 15.25 -5.00
N LEU A 58 5.12 15.40 -6.23
CA LEU A 58 5.63 14.30 -7.04
C LEU A 58 6.88 13.68 -6.43
N VAL A 59 7.88 14.49 -6.10
CA VAL A 59 9.13 13.98 -5.53
C VAL A 59 8.87 13.38 -4.16
N MET A 60 7.98 13.95 -3.35
CA MET A 60 7.53 13.35 -2.09
C MET A 60 6.89 11.98 -2.31
N PHE A 61 5.91 11.88 -3.22
CA PHE A 61 5.24 10.61 -3.52
C PHE A 61 6.25 9.54 -3.93
N MET A 62 7.13 9.88 -4.87
CA MET A 62 8.18 8.98 -5.33
C MET A 62 9.17 8.64 -4.21
N TRP A 63 9.53 9.61 -3.37
CA TRP A 63 10.41 9.40 -2.22
C TRP A 63 9.83 8.36 -1.26
N PHE A 64 8.54 8.47 -0.89
CA PHE A 64 7.88 7.49 -0.03
C PHE A 64 7.74 6.12 -0.68
N VAL A 65 7.40 6.05 -1.96
CA VAL A 65 7.34 4.78 -2.70
C VAL A 65 8.72 4.09 -2.70
N TYR A 66 9.79 4.84 -3.00
CA TYR A 66 11.16 4.30 -3.01
C TYR A 66 11.70 4.01 -1.60
N LEU A 67 11.20 4.71 -0.57
CA LEU A 67 11.56 4.45 0.81
C LEU A 67 10.89 3.17 1.34
N PHE A 68 9.56 3.07 1.21
CA PHE A 68 8.78 2.05 1.91
C PHE A 68 8.65 0.75 1.13
N ASN A 69 8.63 0.78 -0.21
CA ASN A 69 8.50 -0.46 -1.00
C ASN A 69 9.65 -1.44 -0.73
N PRO A 70 10.93 -1.05 -0.75
CA PRO A 70 12.01 -1.99 -0.46
C PRO A 70 11.99 -2.47 1.00
N ILE A 71 11.57 -1.63 1.95
CA ILE A 71 11.40 -2.03 3.36
C ILE A 71 10.30 -3.10 3.48
N SER A 72 9.14 -2.84 2.87
CA SER A 72 8.00 -3.74 2.87
C SER A 72 8.37 -5.11 2.28
N GLN A 73 9.00 -5.12 1.09
CA GLN A 73 9.48 -6.37 0.45
C GLN A 73 10.52 -7.11 1.30
N SER A 74 11.41 -6.38 1.97
CA SER A 74 12.41 -7.00 2.84
C SER A 74 11.77 -7.67 4.06
N LEU A 75 10.70 -7.07 4.59
CA LEU A 75 10.00 -7.60 5.77
C LEU A 75 9.01 -8.72 5.45
N GLU A 76 8.49 -8.77 4.22
CA GLU A 76 7.60 -9.85 3.78
C GLU A 76 8.32 -11.21 3.72
N GLU A 77 9.61 -11.20 3.36
CA GLU A 77 10.45 -12.40 3.29
C GLU A 77 11.67 -12.24 4.21
N LEU A 78 11.53 -12.58 5.50
CA LEU A 78 12.70 -12.69 6.38
C LEU A 78 13.57 -13.88 5.94
N LYS A 79 14.59 -13.58 5.13
CA LYS A 79 15.53 -14.55 4.56
C LYS A 79 16.55 -15.11 5.56
N ILE A 80 16.18 -15.31 6.82
CA ILE A 80 17.12 -15.62 7.93
C ILE A 80 18.07 -16.76 7.56
N GLY A 81 17.57 -17.86 6.99
CA GLY A 81 18.40 -18.99 6.55
C GLY A 81 19.40 -18.65 5.43
N GLN A 82 19.07 -17.74 4.51
CA GLN A 82 20.02 -17.31 3.47
C GLN A 82 21.12 -16.41 4.06
N TRP A 83 20.78 -15.57 5.03
CA TRP A 83 21.76 -14.73 5.74
C TRP A 83 22.73 -15.57 6.55
N GLU A 84 22.25 -16.62 7.22
CA GLU A 84 23.10 -17.58 7.95
C GLU A 84 24.09 -18.29 7.02
N ILE A 85 23.66 -18.70 5.83
CA ILE A 85 24.52 -19.32 4.81
C ILE A 85 25.56 -18.35 4.24
N ILE A 86 25.24 -17.06 4.12
CA ILE A 86 26.19 -16.05 3.62
C ILE A 86 27.22 -15.70 4.71
N LEU A 87 26.78 -15.55 5.95
CA LEU A 87 27.65 -15.23 7.08
C LEU A 87 28.59 -16.38 7.44
N SER A 88 28.21 -17.63 7.15
CA SER A 88 29.12 -18.78 7.32
C SER A 88 30.28 -18.79 6.32
N ASN A 89 30.25 -17.97 5.27
CA ASN A 89 31.29 -17.89 4.23
C ASN A 89 32.29 -16.71 4.39
N ASN A 90 32.53 -16.23 5.62
CA ASN A 90 33.48 -15.13 5.92
C ASN A 90 33.23 -13.84 5.12
N VAL A 91 31.96 -13.56 4.81
CA VAL A 91 31.55 -12.32 4.11
C VAL A 91 31.21 -11.25 5.14
N SER A 92 31.84 -10.06 5.02
CA SER A 92 31.55 -8.95 5.93
C SER A 92 30.12 -8.42 5.73
N THR A 93 29.46 -8.06 6.83
CA THR A 93 28.09 -7.52 6.86
C THR A 93 27.96 -6.24 6.01
N ARG A 94 28.99 -5.39 6.04
CA ARG A 94 29.18 -4.22 5.16
C ARG A 94 29.08 -4.59 3.69
N SER A 95 29.77 -5.66 3.27
CA SER A 95 29.76 -6.10 1.88
C SER A 95 28.41 -6.68 1.45
N ILE A 96 27.66 -7.30 2.37
CA ILE A 96 26.30 -7.76 2.09
C ILE A 96 25.39 -6.56 1.84
N MET A 97 25.42 -5.54 2.70
CA MET A 97 24.59 -4.33 2.55
C MET A 97 24.90 -3.55 1.26
N VAL A 98 26.19 -3.39 0.92
CA VAL A 98 26.61 -2.76 -0.33
C VAL A 98 26.20 -3.61 -1.53
N GLY A 99 26.36 -4.94 -1.44
CA GLY A 99 25.98 -5.88 -2.50
C GLY A 99 24.48 -5.88 -2.80
N THR A 100 23.62 -5.86 -1.77
CA THR A 100 22.16 -5.79 -1.94
C THR A 100 21.73 -4.48 -2.57
N PHE A 101 22.37 -3.36 -2.19
CA PHE A 101 22.12 -2.07 -2.81
C PHE A 101 22.56 -2.04 -4.28
N LEU A 102 23.82 -2.38 -4.57
CA LEU A 102 24.37 -2.40 -5.94
C LEU A 102 23.56 -3.32 -6.87
N GLY A 103 23.05 -4.44 -6.35
CA GLY A 103 22.16 -5.33 -7.10
C GLY A 103 20.82 -4.71 -7.48
N ARG A 104 20.31 -3.76 -6.69
CA ARG A 104 19.03 -3.07 -6.91
C ARG A 104 19.18 -1.83 -7.81
N ILE A 105 20.31 -1.10 -7.75
CA ILE A 105 20.52 0.16 -8.49
C ILE A 105 20.04 0.08 -9.95
N PRO A 106 20.42 -0.94 -10.77
CA PRO A 106 20.09 -0.89 -12.19
C PRO A 106 18.59 -0.98 -12.45
N LEU A 107 17.86 -1.79 -11.68
CA LEU A 107 16.41 -1.95 -11.84
C LEU A 107 15.66 -0.66 -11.46
N TYR A 108 16.02 -0.05 -10.33
CA TYR A 108 15.39 1.18 -9.88
C TYR A 108 15.80 2.39 -10.72
N SER A 109 17.03 2.41 -11.26
CA SER A 109 17.47 3.47 -12.18
C SER A 109 16.70 3.42 -13.50
N ILE A 110 16.49 2.23 -14.07
CA ILE A 110 15.65 2.06 -15.26
C ILE A 110 14.21 2.50 -14.95
N GLY A 111 13.65 2.07 -13.82
CA GLY A 111 12.31 2.49 -13.38
C GLY A 111 12.18 4.01 -13.25
N ALA A 112 13.16 4.67 -12.66
CA ALA A 112 13.24 6.12 -12.55
C ALA A 112 13.28 6.80 -13.94
N PHE A 113 14.18 6.37 -14.83
CA PHE A 113 14.28 6.93 -16.18
C PHE A 113 13.09 6.62 -17.09
N LEU A 114 12.26 5.62 -16.77
CA LEU A 114 11.02 5.38 -17.51
C LEU A 114 9.86 6.22 -16.98
N LEU A 115 9.69 6.30 -15.65
CA LEU A 115 8.53 6.93 -15.03
C LEU A 115 8.66 8.45 -14.90
N ILE A 116 9.81 8.96 -14.45
CA ILE A 116 9.99 10.40 -14.20
C ILE A 116 9.75 11.23 -15.46
N PRO A 117 10.30 10.88 -16.64
CA PRO A 117 10.13 11.69 -17.83
C PRO A 117 8.68 11.73 -18.30
N VAL A 118 7.92 10.65 -18.15
CA VAL A 118 6.50 10.61 -18.54
C VAL A 118 5.68 11.66 -17.79
N ILE A 119 5.99 11.88 -16.52
CA ILE A 119 5.26 12.84 -15.69
C ILE A 119 5.82 14.26 -15.89
N LEU A 120 7.14 14.41 -15.94
CA LEU A 120 7.79 15.72 -16.01
C LEU A 120 7.88 16.30 -17.41
N SER A 121 7.70 15.51 -18.47
CA SER A 121 7.87 16.00 -19.83
C SER A 121 6.83 17.05 -20.23
N ILE A 122 5.68 17.09 -19.54
CA ILE A 122 4.71 18.20 -19.65
C ILE A 122 5.38 19.54 -19.30
N PHE A 123 6.13 19.59 -18.20
CA PHE A 123 6.86 20.79 -17.78
C PHE A 123 8.09 21.05 -18.65
N VAL A 124 8.80 19.99 -19.07
CA VAL A 124 9.92 20.10 -20.01
C VAL A 124 9.51 20.79 -21.30
N GLN A 125 8.35 20.39 -21.84
CA GLN A 125 7.82 20.96 -23.07
C GLN A 125 7.29 22.38 -22.83
N PHE A 126 6.56 22.61 -21.74
CA PHE A 126 6.00 23.91 -21.42
C PHE A 126 7.06 24.99 -21.20
N TYR A 127 8.11 24.69 -20.42
CA TYR A 127 9.22 25.63 -20.17
C TYR A 127 10.33 25.58 -21.23
N ALA A 128 10.14 24.80 -22.31
CA ALA A 128 11.11 24.59 -23.37
C ALA A 128 12.54 24.33 -22.84
N ILE A 129 12.67 23.40 -21.89
CA ILE A 129 13.92 23.18 -21.15
C ILE A 129 15.00 22.64 -22.08
N SER A 130 16.18 23.25 -22.04
CA SER A 130 17.35 22.77 -22.79
C SER A 130 17.72 21.31 -22.46
N ILE A 131 18.35 20.60 -23.41
CA ILE A 131 18.78 19.20 -23.21
C ILE A 131 19.68 19.06 -21.98
N LEU A 132 20.57 20.03 -21.75
CA LEU A 132 21.41 20.07 -20.56
C LEU A 132 20.59 20.20 -19.27
N GLY A 133 19.58 21.08 -19.26
CA GLY A 133 18.66 21.24 -18.14
C GLY A 133 17.86 19.97 -17.86
N GLN A 134 17.36 19.29 -18.90
CA GLN A 134 16.68 18.00 -18.75
C GLN A 134 17.59 16.92 -18.16
N LEU A 135 18.84 16.84 -18.63
CA LEU A 135 19.83 15.90 -18.10
C LEU A 135 20.11 16.17 -16.62
N LEU A 136 20.34 17.42 -16.23
CA LEU A 136 20.58 17.80 -14.83
C LEU A 136 19.35 17.56 -13.94
N LEU A 137 18.15 17.84 -14.46
CA LEU A 137 16.89 17.56 -13.79
C LEU A 137 16.75 16.07 -13.46
N TYR A 138 16.91 15.20 -14.47
CA TYR A 138 16.78 13.76 -14.27
C TYR A 138 17.89 13.18 -13.40
N LEU A 139 19.13 13.67 -13.51
CA LEU A 139 20.23 13.25 -12.63
C LEU A 139 20.00 13.66 -11.18
N THR A 140 19.45 14.85 -10.93
CA THR A 140 19.08 15.31 -9.59
C THR A 140 18.06 14.37 -8.97
N LEU A 141 17.00 14.05 -9.71
CA LEU A 141 15.95 13.16 -9.22
C LEU A 141 16.47 11.73 -9.03
N LEU A 142 17.29 11.23 -9.95
CA LEU A 142 17.99 9.96 -9.77
C LEU A 142 18.82 9.94 -8.48
N PHE A 143 19.57 11.01 -8.19
CA PHE A 143 20.37 11.12 -6.97
C PHE A 143 19.50 11.09 -5.70
N VAL A 144 18.38 11.81 -5.70
CA VAL A 144 17.38 11.77 -4.62
C VAL A 144 16.87 10.34 -4.43
N PHE A 145 16.52 9.63 -5.51
CA PHE A 145 16.00 8.27 -5.40
C PHE A 145 17.05 7.24 -4.99
N LEU A 146 18.30 7.36 -5.45
CA LEU A 146 19.39 6.47 -5.05
C LEU A 146 19.75 6.65 -3.57
N SER A 147 19.82 7.89 -3.08
CA SER A 147 20.05 8.17 -1.66
C SER A 147 18.89 7.65 -0.79
N THR A 148 17.66 7.78 -1.27
CA THR A 148 16.46 7.25 -0.60
C THR A 148 16.44 5.72 -0.57
N LEU A 149 16.82 5.06 -1.67
CA LEU A 149 16.92 3.61 -1.75
C LEU A 149 18.02 3.07 -0.83
N TRP A 150 19.16 3.76 -0.75
CA TRP A 150 20.21 3.44 0.22
C TRP A 150 19.69 3.53 1.66
N PHE A 151 19.01 4.62 1.98
CA PHE A 151 18.39 4.83 3.29
C PHE A 151 17.30 3.79 3.60
N SER A 152 16.50 3.42 2.61
CA SER A 152 15.53 2.33 2.69
C SER A 152 16.19 1.00 3.03
N ASN A 153 17.30 0.67 2.37
CA ASN A 153 18.05 -0.56 2.63
C ASN A 153 18.64 -0.59 4.04
N LEU A 154 19.14 0.56 4.53
CA LEU A 154 19.57 0.73 5.91
C LEU A 154 18.43 0.43 6.89
N LEU A 155 17.29 1.10 6.73
CA LEU A 155 16.14 0.93 7.62
C LEU A 155 15.61 -0.50 7.59
N ALA A 156 15.49 -1.09 6.40
CA ALA A 156 15.06 -2.47 6.22
C ALA A 156 15.98 -3.43 6.99
N THR A 157 17.30 -3.24 6.87
CA THR A 157 18.30 -4.05 7.57
C THR A 157 18.18 -3.91 9.09
N ILE A 158 18.01 -2.69 9.60
CA ILE A 158 17.83 -2.43 11.03
C ILE A 158 16.58 -3.14 11.54
N LEU A 159 15.44 -2.98 10.85
CA LEU A 159 14.18 -3.61 11.23
C LEU A 159 14.28 -5.13 11.17
N GLN A 160 14.87 -5.69 10.11
CA GLN A 160 15.09 -7.13 9.98
C GLN A 160 15.96 -7.68 11.10
N SER A 161 17.07 -7.00 11.45
CA SER A 161 17.94 -7.45 12.53
C SER A 161 17.20 -7.52 13.86
N LYS A 162 16.37 -6.51 14.16
CA LYS A 162 15.59 -6.45 15.39
C LYS A 162 14.44 -7.45 15.42
N LEU A 163 13.80 -7.69 14.29
CA LEU A 163 12.72 -8.67 14.19
C LEU A 163 13.25 -10.10 14.23
N ALA A 164 14.41 -10.36 13.62
CA ALA A 164 15.08 -11.65 13.68
C ALA A 164 15.49 -12.06 15.10
N GLU A 165 15.69 -11.11 16.03
CA GLU A 165 15.89 -11.38 17.47
C GLU A 165 14.66 -12.04 18.14
N SER A 166 13.45 -11.84 17.59
CA SER A 166 12.20 -12.35 18.17
C SER A 166 11.83 -13.72 17.61
N PRO A 167 11.31 -14.66 18.44
CA PRO A 167 10.77 -15.93 17.95
C PRO A 167 9.50 -15.75 17.11
N ARG A 168 8.81 -14.59 17.23
CA ARG A 168 7.70 -14.19 16.35
C ARG A 168 8.15 -13.25 15.24
N GLY A 169 9.46 -13.18 14.99
CA GLY A 169 10.08 -12.25 14.06
C GLY A 169 9.44 -12.29 12.67
N ASP A 170 9.24 -13.49 12.12
CA ASP A 170 8.67 -13.66 10.77
C ASP A 170 7.23 -13.15 10.67
N GLU A 171 6.36 -13.58 11.59
CA GLU A 171 4.96 -13.13 11.57
C GLU A 171 4.82 -11.62 11.88
N LEU A 172 5.67 -11.08 12.76
CA LEU A 172 5.72 -9.64 13.07
C LEU A 172 6.25 -8.84 11.89
N ALA A 173 7.26 -9.33 11.18
CA ALA A 173 7.80 -8.69 9.99
C ALA A 173 6.77 -8.64 8.86
N ARG A 174 6.05 -9.75 8.65
CA ARG A 174 4.92 -9.79 7.71
C ARG A 174 3.78 -8.85 8.12
N GLY A 175 3.51 -8.71 9.41
CA GLY A 175 2.54 -7.70 9.88
C GLY A 175 3.02 -6.26 9.67
N LEU A 176 4.30 -5.99 9.93
CA LEU A 176 4.89 -4.67 9.77
C LEU A 176 5.03 -4.29 8.29
N SER A 177 5.31 -5.24 7.40
CA SER A 177 5.44 -4.98 5.95
C SER A 177 4.17 -4.38 5.35
N ILE A 178 3.01 -4.89 5.76
CA ILE A 178 1.70 -4.40 5.31
C ILE A 178 1.46 -2.98 5.87
N VAL A 179 1.76 -2.75 7.15
CA VAL A 179 1.61 -1.43 7.79
C VAL A 179 2.52 -0.39 7.13
N ILE A 180 3.77 -0.75 6.83
CA ILE A 180 4.74 0.12 6.16
C ILE A 180 4.32 0.41 4.72
N GLY A 181 3.80 -0.58 4.00
CA GLY A 181 3.25 -0.37 2.66
C GLY A 181 2.13 0.68 2.66
N PHE A 182 1.26 0.64 3.67
CA PHE A 182 0.21 1.64 3.83
C PHE A 182 0.72 3.00 4.32
N ALA A 183 1.75 3.01 5.19
CA ALA A 183 2.40 4.24 5.65
C ALA A 183 2.97 5.08 4.51
N ALA A 184 3.18 4.52 3.31
CA ALA A 184 3.56 5.28 2.12
C ALA A 184 2.49 6.26 1.62
N ILE A 185 1.21 5.97 1.89
CA ILE A 185 0.09 6.79 1.42
C ILE A 185 -0.22 7.92 2.42
N LEU A 186 0.02 7.67 3.72
CA LEU A 186 -0.29 8.59 4.81
C LEU A 186 0.29 10.01 4.63
N PRO A 187 1.54 10.20 4.18
CA PRO A 187 2.11 11.53 3.93
C PRO A 187 1.43 12.33 2.82
N LEU A 188 0.87 11.66 1.79
CA LEU A 188 0.07 12.34 0.77
C LEU A 188 -1.14 13.03 1.42
N TYR A 189 -1.79 12.34 2.35
CA TYR A 189 -2.88 12.91 3.15
C TYR A 189 -2.38 13.96 4.14
N GLY A 190 -1.22 13.72 4.75
CA GLY A 190 -0.56 14.69 5.60
C GLY A 190 -0.36 16.04 4.91
N ILE A 191 -0.03 16.06 3.62
CA ILE A 191 0.04 17.31 2.86
C ILE A 191 -1.34 17.97 2.74
N ILE A 192 -2.36 17.23 2.30
CA ILE A 192 -3.67 17.83 2.03
C ILE A 192 -4.30 18.38 3.31
N PHE A 193 -4.19 17.65 4.42
CA PHE A 193 -4.93 17.92 5.65
C PHE A 193 -4.12 18.58 6.76
N LEU A 194 -2.82 18.23 6.88
CA LEU A 194 -2.00 18.64 8.02
C LEU A 194 -0.97 19.72 7.67
N SER A 195 -0.71 20.00 6.39
CA SER A 195 0.32 20.96 5.99
C SER A 195 0.07 22.36 6.52
N GLY A 196 -1.15 22.89 6.36
CA GLY A 196 -1.54 24.22 6.83
C GLY A 196 -1.43 24.34 8.36
N PRO A 197 -2.18 23.53 9.13
CA PRO A 197 -2.16 23.60 10.60
C PRO A 197 -0.76 23.37 11.21
N ILE A 198 0.05 22.44 10.67
CA ILE A 198 1.40 22.19 11.17
C ILE A 198 2.32 23.38 10.87
N THR A 199 2.20 23.98 9.68
CA THR A 199 3.01 25.15 9.31
C THR A 199 2.66 26.36 10.17
N GLU A 200 1.38 26.57 10.48
CA GLU A 200 0.91 27.61 11.39
C GLU A 200 1.42 27.39 12.82
N LEU A 201 1.38 26.15 13.32
CA LEU A 201 1.79 25.82 14.69
C LEU A 201 3.32 25.87 14.90
N LEU A 202 4.10 25.40 13.93
CA LEU A 202 5.57 25.36 14.03
C LEU A 202 6.23 26.64 13.51
N GLY A 203 5.49 27.52 12.83
CA GLY A 203 6.03 28.70 12.15
C GLY A 203 7.05 28.36 11.04
N LEU A 204 7.16 27.08 10.68
CA LEU A 204 8.12 26.58 9.71
C LEU A 204 7.44 25.47 8.91
N ASN A 205 7.62 25.52 7.59
CA ASN A 205 7.12 24.46 6.73
C ASN A 205 7.90 23.17 7.03
N ILE A 206 7.28 22.24 7.76
CA ILE A 206 7.92 21.01 8.25
C ILE A 206 8.55 20.19 7.12
N PHE A 207 8.04 20.35 5.89
CA PHE A 207 8.56 19.67 4.72
C PHE A 207 9.98 20.10 4.37
N LEU A 208 10.44 21.28 4.79
CA LEU A 208 11.83 21.74 4.60
C LEU A 208 12.87 20.88 5.31
N VAL A 209 12.47 20.01 6.24
CA VAL A 209 13.38 19.09 6.94
C VAL A 209 13.61 17.81 6.13
N PHE A 210 12.74 17.52 5.15
CA PHE A 210 12.77 16.25 4.44
C PHE A 210 13.59 16.31 3.14
N PRO A 211 14.35 15.25 2.79
CA PRO A 211 15.18 15.21 1.59
C PRO A 211 14.42 15.39 0.28
N PHE A 212 13.15 14.97 0.22
CA PHE A 212 12.33 15.12 -0.98
C PHE A 212 12.09 16.59 -1.33
N THR A 213 12.01 17.48 -0.35
CA THR A 213 11.76 18.91 -0.56
C THR A 213 12.99 19.58 -1.15
N TRP A 214 14.19 19.24 -0.66
CA TRP A 214 15.44 19.73 -1.24
C TRP A 214 15.62 19.26 -2.69
N GLY A 215 15.25 18.00 -2.96
CA GLY A 215 15.24 17.44 -4.31
C GLY A 215 14.26 18.14 -5.25
N ALA A 216 13.04 18.36 -4.78
CA ALA A 216 11.99 19.07 -5.54
C ALA A 216 12.37 20.52 -5.82
N ASP A 217 12.82 21.26 -4.81
CA ASP A 217 13.18 22.67 -4.94
C ASP A 217 14.41 22.85 -5.85
N LEU A 218 15.40 21.95 -5.75
CA LEU A 218 16.53 21.94 -6.69
C LEU A 218 16.05 21.66 -8.12
N ALA A 219 15.19 20.67 -8.31
CA ALA A 219 14.63 20.33 -9.61
C ALA A 219 13.83 21.49 -10.22
N THR A 220 12.98 22.15 -9.43
CA THR A 220 12.25 23.37 -9.84
C THR A 220 13.21 24.50 -10.21
N SER A 221 14.26 24.73 -9.42
CA SER A 221 15.25 25.77 -9.74
C SER A 221 16.01 25.49 -11.05
N LEU A 222 16.28 24.22 -11.37
CA LEU A 222 16.90 23.82 -12.64
C LEU A 222 15.98 24.09 -13.82
N ILE A 223 14.69 23.80 -13.68
CA ILE A 223 13.67 24.11 -14.71
C ILE A 223 13.66 25.61 -14.99
N LEU A 224 13.65 26.44 -13.95
CA LEU A 224 13.64 27.90 -14.08
C LEU A 224 14.93 28.45 -14.70
N ARG A 225 16.10 27.91 -14.37
CA ARG A 225 17.40 28.40 -14.88
C ARG A 225 17.71 27.98 -16.30
N PHE A 226 17.23 26.81 -16.72
CA PHE A 226 17.47 26.25 -18.05
C PHE A 226 16.24 26.36 -18.97
N ASN A 227 15.32 27.27 -18.66
CA ASN A 227 14.14 27.53 -19.49
C ASN A 227 14.52 28.14 -20.85
N GLY A 228 13.74 27.83 -21.88
CA GLY A 228 13.88 28.40 -23.23
C GLY A 228 12.85 29.47 -23.56
N VAL A 229 11.85 29.67 -22.68
CA VAL A 229 10.73 30.60 -22.89
C VAL A 229 11.12 32.05 -22.57
N GLY A 230 12.26 32.27 -21.89
CA GLY A 230 12.75 33.61 -21.58
C GLY A 230 11.92 34.30 -20.50
N LEU A 231 11.64 33.58 -19.40
CA LEU A 231 10.90 34.13 -18.25
C LEU A 231 11.54 35.42 -17.73
N SER A 232 10.70 36.40 -17.37
CA SER A 232 11.18 37.66 -16.80
C SER A 232 11.83 37.41 -15.42
N ILE A 233 12.77 38.26 -15.03
CA ILE A 233 13.45 38.15 -13.73
C ILE A 233 12.43 38.22 -12.58
N SER A 234 11.38 39.05 -12.72
CA SER A 234 10.28 39.14 -11.76
C SER A 234 9.55 37.80 -11.58
N ASP A 235 9.26 37.10 -12.67
CA ASP A 235 8.55 35.80 -12.62
C ASP A 235 9.39 34.72 -11.94
N VAL A 236 10.68 34.68 -12.26
CA VAL A 236 11.62 33.74 -11.63
C VAL A 236 11.73 34.02 -10.13
N THR A 237 11.87 35.29 -9.73
CA THR A 237 11.92 35.64 -8.30
C THR A 237 10.63 35.34 -7.56
N MET A 238 9.47 35.47 -8.21
CA MET A 238 8.18 35.10 -7.63
C MET A 238 8.13 33.60 -7.33
N ILE A 239 8.51 32.74 -8.27
CA ILE A 239 8.50 31.29 -8.05
C ILE A 239 9.60 30.87 -7.06
N GLU A 240 10.80 31.46 -7.14
CA GLU A 240 11.89 31.19 -6.18
C GLU A 240 11.53 31.63 -4.75
N SER A 241 10.68 32.64 -4.57
CA SER A 241 10.20 33.06 -3.24
C SER A 241 9.31 32.00 -2.55
N VAL A 242 8.72 31.09 -3.32
CA VAL A 242 7.92 29.95 -2.80
C VAL A 242 8.82 28.75 -2.46
N LEU A 243 10.04 28.73 -3.02
CA LEU A 243 11.06 27.73 -2.67
C LEU A 243 11.59 28.01 -1.26
N GLY A 244 11.87 26.95 -0.50
CA GLY A 244 12.24 27.11 0.90
C GLY A 244 13.66 27.63 1.08
N PHE A 245 14.59 27.02 0.38
CA PHE A 245 16.01 27.37 0.43
C PHE A 245 16.57 27.67 -0.96
N PRO A 246 17.65 28.46 -1.05
CA PRO A 246 18.40 28.63 -2.28
C PRO A 246 18.90 27.28 -2.85
N PRO A 247 19.09 27.15 -4.16
CA PRO A 247 19.46 25.88 -4.80
C PRO A 247 20.77 25.30 -4.25
N LEU A 248 21.73 26.15 -3.91
CA LEU A 248 23.03 25.72 -3.38
C LEU A 248 22.91 25.10 -1.97
N VAL A 249 21.97 25.59 -1.16
CA VAL A 249 21.65 25.04 0.16
C VAL A 249 20.90 23.71 0.01
N ASN A 250 19.93 23.63 -0.90
CA ASN A 250 19.24 22.36 -1.18
C ASN A 250 20.22 21.28 -1.66
N PHE A 251 21.16 21.63 -2.53
CA PHE A 251 22.19 20.71 -3.00
C PHE A 251 23.11 20.24 -1.86
N SER A 252 23.56 21.16 -0.99
CA SER A 252 24.43 20.80 0.14
C SER A 252 23.72 19.92 1.16
N LEU A 253 22.43 20.18 1.46
CA LEU A 253 21.62 19.34 2.33
C LEU A 253 21.41 17.93 1.75
N LEU A 254 21.17 17.82 0.43
CA LEU A 254 21.07 16.51 -0.23
C LEU A 254 22.38 15.72 -0.17
N LEU A 255 23.52 16.37 -0.40
CA LEU A 255 24.83 15.74 -0.26
C LEU A 255 25.08 15.30 1.19
N LEU A 256 24.80 16.16 2.16
CA LEU A 256 24.92 15.85 3.58
C LEU A 256 24.08 14.62 3.95
N PHE A 257 22.84 14.55 3.48
CA PHE A 257 21.96 13.40 3.71
C PHE A 257 22.49 12.12 3.05
N ALA A 258 22.92 12.18 1.79
CA ALA A 258 23.48 11.02 1.10
C ALA A 258 24.75 10.50 1.79
N PHE A 259 25.71 11.37 2.09
CA PHE A 259 26.94 10.98 2.78
C PHE A 259 26.69 10.55 4.22
N GLY A 260 25.76 11.21 4.92
CA GLY A 260 25.36 10.88 6.28
C GLY A 260 24.78 9.47 6.35
N THR A 261 23.84 9.13 5.46
CA THR A 261 23.23 7.79 5.42
C THR A 261 24.22 6.70 5.02
N VAL A 262 25.16 6.97 4.10
CA VAL A 262 26.25 6.04 3.77
C VAL A 262 27.18 5.81 4.96
N THR A 263 27.58 6.88 5.64
CA THR A 263 28.47 6.79 6.81
C THR A 263 27.81 6.03 7.95
N ILE A 264 26.56 6.37 8.28
CA ILE A 264 25.77 5.68 9.33
C ILE A 264 25.67 4.19 8.98
N ALA A 265 25.33 3.85 7.74
CA ALA A 265 25.22 2.46 7.30
C ALA A 265 26.51 1.66 7.50
N LEU A 266 27.64 2.19 7.03
CA LEU A 266 28.91 1.48 7.12
C LEU A 266 29.37 1.32 8.59
N VAL A 267 29.20 2.35 9.41
CA VAL A 267 29.60 2.31 10.83
C VAL A 267 28.71 1.38 11.66
N THR A 268 27.41 1.34 11.36
CA THR A 268 26.44 0.60 12.18
C THR A 268 26.19 -0.84 11.74
N SER A 269 26.54 -1.20 10.50
CA SER A 269 26.36 -2.55 9.94
C SER A 269 26.88 -3.68 10.85
N ASP A 270 28.07 -3.54 11.44
CA ASP A 270 28.66 -4.56 12.32
C ASP A 270 27.91 -4.74 13.65
N ARG A 271 27.17 -3.71 14.10
CA ARG A 271 26.37 -3.78 15.33
C ARG A 271 25.04 -4.48 15.08
N PHE A 272 24.41 -4.25 13.93
CA PHE A 272 23.09 -4.80 13.62
C PHE A 272 23.13 -6.27 13.20
N PHE A 273 24.23 -6.75 12.62
CA PHE A 273 24.35 -8.13 12.14
C PHE A 273 24.99 -9.12 13.12
N ARG A 274 24.95 -8.86 14.43
CA ARG A 274 25.29 -9.87 15.44
C ARG A 274 24.16 -10.91 15.56
N ILE A 275 23.90 -11.63 14.47
CA ILE A 275 23.08 -12.85 14.51
C ILE A 275 23.90 -13.85 15.32
N GLN A 276 23.53 -14.04 16.58
CA GLN A 276 24.15 -15.07 17.41
C GLN A 276 23.96 -16.42 16.72
N ILE A 277 25.08 -17.04 16.33
CA ILE A 277 25.14 -18.37 15.74
C ILE A 277 24.70 -19.35 16.83
N GLY A 278 23.41 -19.66 16.87
CA GLY A 278 22.83 -20.63 17.78
C GLY A 278 21.51 -21.10 17.17
N ALA A 279 21.31 -22.42 17.12
CA ALA A 279 20.09 -23.02 16.60
C ALA A 279 18.87 -22.49 17.39
N ARG A 280 18.18 -21.50 16.81
CA ARG A 280 16.96 -20.89 17.38
C ARG A 280 15.71 -21.72 17.07
N SER A 281 15.87 -22.99 16.74
CA SER A 281 14.76 -23.93 16.57
C SER A 281 14.10 -24.17 17.93
N GLU A 282 12.81 -23.80 18.00
CA GLU A 282 11.83 -24.33 18.96
C GLU A 282 12.00 -23.93 20.42
N GLN A 283 11.76 -22.66 20.75
CA GLN A 283 11.19 -22.37 22.07
C GLN A 283 9.69 -22.70 22.07
N VAL A 284 9.36 -23.90 22.55
CA VAL A 284 7.99 -24.33 22.82
C VAL A 284 7.38 -23.40 23.86
N ARG A 285 6.38 -22.60 23.46
CA ARG A 285 5.67 -21.72 24.37
C ARG A 285 4.53 -22.48 25.04
N CYS A 286 4.49 -22.43 26.37
CA CYS A 286 3.30 -22.78 27.13
C CYS A 286 2.18 -21.78 26.83
N ALA A 287 0.99 -22.29 26.49
CA ALA A 287 -0.18 -21.46 26.26
C ALA A 287 -0.57 -20.75 27.56
N GLY A 288 -0.57 -19.41 27.55
CA GLY A 288 -1.14 -18.61 28.64
C GLY A 288 -2.66 -18.83 28.78
N GLY A 289 -3.24 -18.31 29.87
CA GLY A 289 -4.66 -18.44 30.16
C GLY A 289 -5.58 -17.86 29.06
N GLU A 290 -6.82 -18.36 28.99
CA GLU A 290 -7.81 -17.90 28.01
C GLU A 290 -8.36 -16.51 28.35
N ASN A 291 -8.41 -15.63 27.35
CA ASN A 291 -8.99 -14.29 27.45
C ASN A 291 -10.48 -14.32 27.85
N ILE A 292 -10.94 -13.25 28.48
CA ILE A 292 -12.33 -13.10 28.98
C ILE A 292 -13.35 -13.31 27.85
N VAL A 293 -13.09 -12.75 26.67
CA VAL A 293 -13.94 -12.89 25.48
C VAL A 293 -14.12 -14.35 25.07
N LEU A 294 -13.03 -15.13 25.04
CA LEU A 294 -13.05 -16.54 24.67
C LEU A 294 -13.77 -17.38 25.73
N ARG A 295 -13.60 -17.04 27.01
CA ARG A 295 -14.37 -17.63 28.11
C ARG A 295 -15.87 -17.31 28.01
N GLY A 296 -16.22 -16.08 27.59
CA GLY A 296 -17.60 -15.67 27.32
C GLY A 296 -18.24 -16.48 26.21
N LEU A 297 -17.57 -16.61 25.06
CA LEU A 297 -18.05 -17.43 23.93
C LEU A 297 -18.30 -18.89 24.33
N ARG A 298 -17.41 -19.47 25.14
CA ARG A 298 -17.55 -20.83 25.66
C ARG A 298 -18.79 -21.00 26.56
N ARG A 299 -19.21 -19.95 27.28
CA ARG A 299 -20.43 -19.96 28.09
C ARG A 299 -21.70 -19.82 27.25
N ILE A 300 -21.68 -18.96 26.23
CA ILE A 300 -22.85 -18.67 25.40
C ILE A 300 -23.17 -19.85 24.47
N THR A 301 -22.14 -20.48 23.91
CA THR A 301 -22.31 -21.61 22.98
C THR A 301 -21.50 -22.81 23.48
N PRO A 302 -22.05 -23.71 24.30
CA PRO A 302 -21.36 -24.95 24.63
C PRO A 302 -21.38 -25.93 23.44
N GLY A 303 -20.31 -26.73 23.27
CA GLY A 303 -20.24 -27.84 22.32
C GLY A 303 -19.10 -27.78 21.30
N SER A 304 -19.09 -28.75 20.38
CA SER A 304 -17.98 -28.96 19.42
C SER A 304 -17.77 -27.81 18.43
N PHE A 305 -18.85 -27.12 18.05
CA PHE A 305 -18.77 -25.93 17.18
C PHE A 305 -18.02 -24.78 17.86
N CYS A 306 -18.25 -24.57 19.15
CA CYS A 306 -17.59 -23.51 19.90
C CYS A 306 -16.10 -23.78 20.11
N VAL A 307 -15.71 -25.04 20.32
CA VAL A 307 -14.29 -25.41 20.33
C VAL A 307 -13.64 -25.02 19.00
N LEU A 308 -14.28 -25.34 17.87
CA LEU A 308 -13.78 -24.98 16.54
C LEU A 308 -13.72 -23.45 16.34
N LEU A 309 -14.76 -22.72 16.72
CA LEU A 309 -14.80 -21.26 16.64
C LEU A 309 -13.71 -20.60 17.50
N ILE A 310 -13.49 -21.08 18.72
CA ILE A 310 -12.44 -20.57 19.61
C ILE A 310 -11.06 -20.86 19.04
N THR A 311 -10.85 -22.04 18.43
CA THR A 311 -9.57 -22.34 17.76
C THR A 311 -9.34 -21.39 16.59
N THR A 312 -10.30 -21.21 15.69
CA THR A 312 -10.09 -20.33 14.53
C THR A 312 -9.93 -18.86 14.93
N LEU A 313 -10.68 -18.37 15.94
CA LEU A 313 -10.48 -17.03 16.51
C LEU A 313 -9.08 -16.85 17.12
N LYS A 314 -8.56 -17.87 17.83
CA LYS A 314 -7.21 -17.83 18.39
C LYS A 314 -6.17 -17.85 17.28
N ASP A 315 -6.34 -18.69 16.28
CA ASP A 315 -5.38 -18.83 15.18
C ASP A 315 -5.29 -17.54 14.37
N PHE A 316 -6.45 -16.92 14.08
CA PHE A 316 -6.48 -15.63 13.41
C PHE A 316 -5.91 -14.50 14.26
N GLY A 317 -6.34 -14.38 15.52
CA GLY A 317 -5.93 -13.30 16.41
C GLY A 317 -4.47 -13.39 16.89
N ARG A 318 -3.83 -14.56 16.80
CA ARG A 318 -2.43 -14.75 17.17
C ARG A 318 -1.45 -14.34 16.08
N LYS A 319 -1.83 -14.41 14.81
CA LYS A 319 -1.00 -14.02 13.66
C LYS A 319 -1.02 -12.49 13.51
N PRO A 320 0.07 -11.76 13.85
CA PRO A 320 0.11 -10.30 13.78
C PRO A 320 -0.17 -9.75 12.37
N SER A 321 0.13 -10.51 11.33
CA SER A 321 -0.22 -10.18 9.95
C SER A 321 -1.72 -9.94 9.76
N ASN A 322 -2.57 -10.72 10.42
CA ASN A 322 -4.03 -10.60 10.31
C ASN A 322 -4.53 -9.38 11.07
N THR A 323 -3.98 -9.12 12.26
CA THR A 323 -4.29 -7.91 13.03
C THR A 323 -3.87 -6.65 12.28
N SER A 324 -2.68 -6.64 11.66
CA SER A 324 -2.21 -5.52 10.83
C SER A 324 -3.16 -5.22 9.68
N LYS A 325 -3.68 -6.24 8.99
CA LYS A 325 -4.66 -6.05 7.90
C LYS A 325 -5.95 -5.41 8.38
N ILE A 326 -6.46 -5.80 9.56
CA ILE A 326 -7.66 -5.17 10.15
C ILE A 326 -7.39 -3.70 10.48
N ILE A 327 -6.25 -3.38 11.10
CA ILE A 327 -5.90 -1.99 11.44
C ILE A 327 -5.84 -1.13 10.18
N ILE A 328 -5.21 -1.63 9.12
CA ILE A 328 -5.14 -0.95 7.82
C ILE A 328 -6.52 -0.86 7.17
N GLY A 329 -7.35 -1.89 7.35
CA GLY A 329 -8.79 -1.91 7.08
C GLY A 329 -9.51 -0.69 7.57
N VAL A 330 -9.42 -0.47 8.87
CA VAL A 330 -10.02 0.68 9.54
C VAL A 330 -9.44 1.99 9.01
N LEU A 331 -8.11 2.11 8.90
CA LEU A 331 -7.45 3.34 8.46
C LEU A 331 -7.86 3.73 7.03
N LEU A 332 -7.83 2.79 6.08
CA LEU A 332 -8.26 3.05 4.70
C LEU A 332 -9.73 3.42 4.61
N ALA A 333 -10.59 2.77 5.40
CA ALA A 333 -12.01 3.04 5.43
C ALA A 333 -12.34 4.45 5.96
N ILE A 334 -11.45 5.07 6.74
CA ILE A 334 -11.59 6.45 7.26
C ILE A 334 -11.07 7.47 6.27
N ILE A 335 -9.91 7.20 5.67
CA ILE A 335 -9.21 8.13 4.79
C ILE A 335 -10.04 8.46 3.54
N LEU A 336 -10.73 7.48 2.97
CA LEU A 336 -11.40 7.67 1.69
C LEU A 336 -12.66 8.56 1.79
N PRO A 337 -13.52 8.44 2.82
CA PRO A 337 -14.55 9.44 3.10
C PRO A 337 -14.02 10.87 3.22
N MET A 338 -12.89 11.05 3.90
CA MET A 338 -12.25 12.36 4.00
C MET A 338 -11.84 12.89 2.62
N LEU A 339 -11.36 12.02 1.72
CA LEU A 339 -11.07 12.42 0.34
C LEU A 339 -12.32 12.87 -0.41
N VAL A 340 -13.43 12.14 -0.27
CA VAL A 340 -14.69 12.49 -0.92
C VAL A 340 -15.15 13.87 -0.45
N ASP A 341 -15.06 14.14 0.85
CA ASP A 341 -15.40 15.44 1.46
C ASP A 341 -14.52 16.59 0.91
N VAL A 342 -13.19 16.44 0.95
CA VAL A 342 -12.28 17.50 0.50
C VAL A 342 -12.30 17.72 -1.01
N SER A 343 -12.48 16.66 -1.79
CA SER A 343 -12.55 16.78 -3.25
C SER A 343 -13.83 17.46 -3.73
N GLY A 344 -14.82 17.65 -2.86
CA GLY A 344 -16.15 18.12 -3.24
C GLY A 344 -16.90 17.13 -4.14
N LEU A 345 -16.44 15.86 -4.23
CA LEU A 345 -17.12 14.83 -5.00
C LEU A 345 -18.49 14.55 -4.37
N GLY A 346 -19.55 14.92 -5.09
CA GLY A 346 -20.93 14.81 -4.60
C GLY A 346 -21.48 16.08 -3.94
N SER A 347 -20.79 17.22 -4.04
CA SER A 347 -21.25 18.50 -3.46
C SER A 347 -22.55 19.05 -4.07
N GLU A 348 -23.02 18.50 -5.20
CA GLU A 348 -24.25 18.95 -5.85
C GLU A 348 -25.52 18.61 -5.06
N SER A 349 -25.50 17.51 -4.29
CA SER A 349 -26.57 17.20 -3.34
C SER A 349 -26.06 16.36 -2.17
N ARG A 350 -26.59 16.63 -0.96
CA ARG A 350 -26.26 15.84 0.24
C ARG A 350 -26.53 14.35 0.04
N GLU A 351 -27.52 14.01 -0.78
CA GLU A 351 -27.88 12.63 -1.08
C GLU A 351 -26.80 11.89 -1.88
N ILE A 352 -26.28 12.53 -2.93
CA ILE A 352 -25.20 11.96 -3.76
C ILE A 352 -23.93 11.85 -2.93
N PHE A 353 -23.61 12.87 -2.13
CA PHE A 353 -22.49 12.84 -1.21
C PHE A 353 -22.53 11.64 -0.26
N LEU A 354 -23.67 11.44 0.43
CA LEU A 354 -23.84 10.32 1.36
C LEU A 354 -23.74 8.96 0.67
N PHE A 355 -24.31 8.84 -0.53
CA PHE A 355 -24.17 7.63 -1.33
C PHE A 355 -22.71 7.36 -1.69
N THR A 356 -21.98 8.39 -2.16
CA THR A 356 -20.55 8.25 -2.48
C THR A 356 -19.76 7.84 -1.25
N VAL A 357 -19.97 8.47 -0.09
CA VAL A 357 -19.30 8.08 1.15
C VAL A 357 -19.64 6.64 1.56
N ALA A 358 -20.91 6.24 1.52
CA ALA A 358 -21.34 4.89 1.87
C ALA A 358 -20.78 3.82 0.91
N LEU A 359 -20.80 4.09 -0.39
CA LEU A 359 -20.23 3.19 -1.41
C LEU A 359 -18.72 3.05 -1.22
N ALA A 360 -18.04 4.16 -0.97
CA ALA A 360 -16.60 4.18 -0.95
C ALA A 360 -16.03 3.60 0.35
N THR A 361 -16.66 3.87 1.51
CA THR A 361 -16.40 3.12 2.76
C THR A 361 -16.72 1.63 2.62
N GLY A 362 -17.90 1.31 2.10
CA GLY A 362 -18.38 -0.06 1.96
C GLY A 362 -17.48 -0.89 1.06
N MET A 363 -17.02 -0.33 -0.05
CA MET A 363 -16.11 -1.00 -0.99
C MET A 363 -14.76 -1.33 -0.34
N ILE A 364 -14.14 -0.38 0.37
CA ILE A 364 -12.85 -0.63 1.04
C ILE A 364 -12.99 -1.69 2.13
N ILE A 365 -14.01 -1.53 2.99
CA ILE A 365 -14.30 -2.49 4.05
C ILE A 365 -14.54 -3.88 3.46
N ALA A 366 -15.32 -3.98 2.38
CA ALA A 366 -15.58 -5.22 1.67
C ALA A 366 -14.28 -5.85 1.13
N MET A 367 -13.46 -5.08 0.42
CA MET A 367 -12.18 -5.56 -0.11
C MET A 367 -11.25 -6.05 1.00
N ILE A 368 -11.07 -5.27 2.06
CA ILE A 368 -10.13 -5.63 3.12
C ILE A 368 -10.64 -6.82 3.93
N SER A 369 -11.96 -6.92 4.13
CA SER A 369 -12.57 -8.10 4.72
C SER A 369 -12.30 -9.35 3.90
N ALA A 370 -12.43 -9.27 2.57
CA ALA A 370 -12.13 -10.41 1.69
C ALA A 370 -10.65 -10.82 1.72
N MET A 371 -9.71 -9.86 1.71
CA MET A 371 -8.27 -10.16 1.81
C MET A 371 -7.85 -10.71 3.18
N SER A 372 -8.51 -10.25 4.25
CA SER A 372 -8.16 -10.61 5.62
C SER A 372 -8.74 -11.97 5.99
N PHE A 373 -10.00 -12.22 5.66
CA PHE A 373 -10.73 -13.39 6.15
C PHE A 373 -10.84 -14.54 5.13
N GLY A 374 -10.84 -14.25 3.82
CA GLY A 374 -10.86 -15.28 2.78
C GLY A 374 -9.48 -15.63 2.23
N GLY A 375 -8.62 -14.62 2.04
CA GLY A 375 -7.34 -14.80 1.34
C GLY A 375 -6.30 -15.64 2.09
N THR A 376 -5.93 -15.28 3.32
CA THR A 376 -4.75 -15.88 4.01
C THR A 376 -5.13 -16.78 5.17
N GLY A 377 -4.56 -17.99 5.21
CA GLY A 377 -4.71 -18.90 6.34
C GLY A 377 -6.11 -19.50 6.47
N PHE A 378 -6.84 -19.66 5.36
CA PHE A 378 -8.12 -20.38 5.35
C PHE A 378 -7.91 -21.83 5.82
N LEU A 379 -6.93 -22.52 5.23
CA LEU A 379 -6.37 -23.79 5.70
C LEU A 379 -4.85 -23.66 5.82
N GLU A 380 -4.26 -24.31 6.81
CA GLU A 380 -2.80 -24.32 6.99
C GLU A 380 -2.13 -25.38 6.11
N SER A 381 -2.77 -26.56 5.99
CA SER A 381 -2.24 -27.68 5.21
C SER A 381 -3.34 -28.54 4.60
N GLN A 382 -2.94 -29.40 3.67
CA GLN A 382 -3.82 -30.39 3.05
C GLN A 382 -4.30 -31.45 4.08
N ASP A 383 -3.49 -31.76 5.08
CA ASP A 383 -3.87 -32.70 6.15
C ASP A 383 -5.04 -32.16 6.99
N GLN A 384 -5.08 -30.85 7.23
CA GLN A 384 -6.19 -30.21 7.92
C GLN A 384 -7.49 -30.37 7.13
N LEU A 385 -7.43 -30.22 5.80
CA LEU A 385 -8.59 -30.47 4.92
C LEU A 385 -9.07 -31.92 5.02
N TRP A 386 -8.14 -32.87 5.00
CA TRP A 386 -8.47 -34.29 5.09
C TRP A 386 -9.12 -34.65 6.44
N MET A 387 -8.62 -34.08 7.54
CA MET A 387 -9.22 -34.22 8.87
C MET A 387 -10.65 -33.65 8.93
N LEU A 388 -10.88 -32.49 8.31
CA LEU A 388 -12.19 -31.85 8.23
C LEU A 388 -13.18 -32.68 7.38
N LYS A 389 -12.72 -33.26 6.26
CA LYS A 389 -13.53 -34.15 5.40
C LYS A 389 -13.89 -35.46 6.11
N SER A 390 -12.97 -36.00 6.92
CA SER A 390 -13.17 -37.25 7.67
C SER A 390 -14.17 -37.11 8.82
N THR A 391 -14.46 -35.88 9.26
CA THR A 391 -15.38 -35.62 10.37
C THR A 391 -16.80 -35.41 9.86
N PRO A 392 -17.84 -36.02 10.48
CA PRO A 392 -19.22 -35.82 10.05
C PRO A 392 -19.62 -34.34 10.15
N LYS A 393 -20.02 -33.76 9.01
CA LYS A 393 -20.30 -32.32 8.86
C LYS A 393 -19.13 -31.40 9.25
N GLY A 394 -17.89 -31.90 9.20
CA GLY A 394 -16.69 -31.13 9.60
C GLY A 394 -16.49 -29.89 8.73
N VAL A 395 -16.57 -30.05 7.41
CA VAL A 395 -16.45 -28.95 6.43
C VAL A 395 -17.51 -27.86 6.66
N ASP A 396 -18.80 -28.22 6.75
CA ASP A 396 -19.89 -27.25 6.98
C ASP A 396 -19.73 -26.50 8.30
N ARG A 397 -19.37 -27.21 9.39
CA ARG A 397 -19.11 -26.58 10.70
C ARG A 397 -17.91 -25.65 10.65
N PHE A 398 -16.85 -26.02 9.93
CA PHE A 398 -15.66 -25.19 9.75
C PHE A 398 -15.95 -23.92 8.97
N VAL A 399 -16.65 -24.02 7.84
CA VAL A 399 -17.04 -22.86 7.04
C VAL A 399 -17.90 -21.90 7.85
N ARG A 400 -18.87 -22.41 8.62
CA ARG A 400 -19.69 -21.58 9.52
C ARG A 400 -18.85 -20.92 10.62
N ALA A 401 -17.90 -21.66 11.21
CA ALA A 401 -17.01 -21.11 12.23
C ALA A 401 -16.16 -19.96 11.66
N ARG A 402 -15.63 -20.10 10.43
CA ARG A 402 -14.88 -19.06 9.72
C ARG A 402 -15.74 -17.83 9.39
N ILE A 403 -16.98 -18.02 8.96
CA ILE A 403 -17.89 -16.90 8.73
C ILE A 403 -18.13 -16.16 10.04
N VAL A 404 -18.45 -16.86 11.14
CA VAL A 404 -18.69 -16.23 12.44
C VAL A 404 -17.44 -15.53 12.97
N GLU A 405 -16.27 -16.11 12.81
CA GLU A 405 -14.98 -15.50 13.12
C GLU A 405 -14.78 -14.18 12.36
N SER A 406 -15.00 -14.19 11.04
CA SER A 406 -14.86 -13.00 10.19
C SER A 406 -15.82 -11.89 10.61
N LEU A 407 -17.05 -12.23 11.00
CA LEU A 407 -18.03 -11.28 11.50
C LEU A 407 -17.62 -10.70 12.86
N PHE A 408 -17.03 -11.53 13.73
CA PHE A 408 -16.57 -11.11 15.04
C PHE A 408 -15.49 -10.03 14.97
N PHE A 409 -14.57 -10.13 14.01
CA PHE A 409 -13.55 -9.10 13.77
C PHE A 409 -14.05 -7.98 12.86
N GLY A 410 -14.93 -8.28 11.91
CA GLY A 410 -15.44 -7.35 10.93
C GLY A 410 -16.39 -6.30 11.53
N PHE A 411 -17.29 -6.66 12.44
CA PHE A 411 -18.25 -5.69 13.00
C PHE A 411 -17.58 -4.60 13.83
N PRO A 412 -16.60 -4.88 14.72
CA PRO A 412 -15.82 -3.83 15.36
C PRO A 412 -15.10 -2.94 14.35
N MET A 413 -14.58 -3.54 13.26
CA MET A 413 -13.90 -2.80 12.19
C MET A 413 -14.84 -1.79 11.51
N THR A 414 -16.05 -2.22 11.13
CA THR A 414 -17.05 -1.33 10.51
C THR A 414 -17.54 -0.27 11.48
N LEU A 415 -17.79 -0.64 12.74
CA LEU A 415 -18.20 0.28 13.79
C LEU A 415 -17.18 1.41 13.99
N ILE A 416 -15.90 1.07 14.18
CA ILE A 416 -14.84 2.06 14.41
C ILE A 416 -14.71 2.99 13.19
N ALA A 417 -14.66 2.43 11.98
CA ALA A 417 -14.55 3.22 10.76
C ALA A 417 -15.75 4.17 10.57
N SER A 418 -16.98 3.67 10.78
CA SER A 418 -18.18 4.50 10.70
C SER A 418 -18.20 5.59 11.76
N VAL A 419 -17.89 5.29 13.03
CA VAL A 419 -17.85 6.29 14.12
C VAL A 419 -16.88 7.42 13.80
N ILE A 420 -15.67 7.09 13.34
CA ILE A 420 -14.69 8.12 12.99
C ILE A 420 -15.17 8.93 11.78
N THR A 421 -15.77 8.28 10.78
CA THR A 421 -16.33 8.95 9.60
C THR A 421 -17.40 9.98 9.97
N ILE A 422 -18.26 9.71 10.97
CA ILE A 422 -19.25 10.70 11.46
C ILE A 422 -18.55 11.97 11.92
N TYR A 423 -17.53 11.83 12.76
CA TYR A 423 -16.84 12.96 13.38
C TYR A 423 -16.06 13.76 12.34
N THR A 424 -15.47 13.08 11.36
CA THR A 424 -14.59 13.72 10.39
C THR A 424 -15.36 14.40 9.26
N VAL A 425 -16.50 13.84 8.86
CA VAL A 425 -17.34 14.37 7.77
C VAL A 425 -18.53 15.21 8.29
N GLY A 426 -18.78 15.20 9.60
CA GLY A 426 -19.90 15.93 10.21
C GLY A 426 -21.26 15.35 9.82
N LEU A 427 -21.43 14.04 10.01
CA LEU A 427 -22.68 13.34 9.69
C LEU A 427 -23.69 13.40 10.83
N SER A 428 -24.97 13.41 10.49
CA SER A 428 -26.07 13.26 11.46
C SER A 428 -26.21 11.81 11.97
N PRO A 429 -26.86 11.58 13.12
CA PRO A 429 -27.03 10.23 13.67
C PRO A 429 -27.80 9.26 12.76
N SER A 430 -28.71 9.74 11.92
CA SER A 430 -29.42 8.90 10.94
C SER A 430 -28.53 8.50 9.77
N GLU A 431 -27.73 9.43 9.24
CA GLU A 431 -26.72 9.18 8.21
C GLU A 431 -25.66 8.19 8.71
N PHE A 432 -25.27 8.30 9.99
CA PHE A 432 -24.40 7.32 10.64
C PHE A 432 -24.99 5.91 10.59
N LEU A 433 -26.23 5.73 11.03
CA LEU A 433 -26.87 4.42 11.04
C LEU A 433 -26.96 3.83 9.63
N LEU A 434 -27.20 4.67 8.63
CA LEU A 434 -27.21 4.26 7.23
C LEU A 434 -25.83 3.78 6.76
N ILE A 435 -24.75 4.52 7.07
CA ILE A 435 -23.39 4.11 6.70
C ILE A 435 -22.98 2.86 7.47
N LEU A 436 -23.24 2.79 8.78
CA LEU A 436 -22.90 1.64 9.60
C LEU A 436 -23.58 0.37 9.10
N THR A 437 -24.88 0.44 8.79
CA THR A 437 -25.65 -0.71 8.31
C THR A 437 -25.23 -1.13 6.90
N SER A 438 -25.09 -0.18 5.96
CA SER A 438 -24.67 -0.47 4.59
C SER A 438 -23.24 -1.05 4.53
N THR A 439 -22.29 -0.47 5.26
CA THR A 439 -20.90 -0.97 5.34
C THR A 439 -20.82 -2.33 6.04
N SER A 440 -21.64 -2.57 7.07
CA SER A 440 -21.69 -3.86 7.74
C SER A 440 -22.28 -4.95 6.85
N LEU A 441 -23.31 -4.64 6.05
CA LEU A 441 -23.84 -5.56 5.04
C LEU A 441 -22.85 -5.80 3.90
N ALA A 442 -22.12 -4.77 3.48
CA ALA A 442 -21.04 -4.91 2.50
C ALA A 442 -19.93 -5.84 3.02
N MET A 443 -19.54 -5.68 4.28
CA MET A 443 -18.57 -6.54 4.97
C MET A 443 -19.06 -7.99 5.00
N THR A 444 -20.30 -8.24 5.44
CA THR A 444 -20.85 -9.60 5.52
C THR A 444 -20.99 -10.25 4.15
N GLY A 445 -21.43 -9.50 3.13
CA GLY A 445 -21.46 -9.98 1.75
C GLY A 445 -20.07 -10.35 1.23
N ALA A 446 -19.07 -9.51 1.50
CA ALA A 446 -17.70 -9.76 1.09
C ALA A 446 -17.04 -10.94 1.82
N THR A 447 -17.30 -11.12 3.12
CA THR A 447 -16.79 -12.29 3.86
C THR A 447 -17.38 -13.58 3.31
N LEU A 448 -18.67 -13.59 2.96
CA LEU A 448 -19.31 -14.72 2.29
C LEU A 448 -18.70 -14.97 0.90
N VAL A 449 -18.60 -13.95 0.03
CA VAL A 449 -17.93 -14.10 -1.27
C VAL A 449 -16.53 -14.69 -1.10
N SER A 450 -15.77 -14.16 -0.14
CA SER A 450 -14.39 -14.58 0.07
C SER A 450 -14.29 -16.03 0.54
N THR A 451 -15.11 -16.41 1.52
CA THR A 451 -15.21 -17.78 2.02
C THR A 451 -15.71 -18.74 0.94
N GLY A 452 -16.65 -18.30 0.09
CA GLY A 452 -17.20 -19.09 -1.00
C GLY A 452 -16.19 -19.38 -2.10
N VAL A 453 -15.40 -18.38 -2.50
CA VAL A 453 -14.34 -18.57 -3.49
C VAL A 453 -13.24 -19.47 -2.95
N THR A 454 -12.82 -19.29 -1.69
CA THR A 454 -11.72 -20.09 -1.11
C THR A 454 -12.14 -21.50 -0.75
N THR A 455 -13.39 -21.74 -0.37
CA THR A 455 -13.91 -23.12 -0.22
C THR A 455 -14.03 -23.83 -1.57
N ASN A 456 -14.32 -23.11 -2.65
CA ASN A 456 -14.39 -23.68 -4.00
C ASN A 456 -13.00 -24.03 -4.58
N ASN A 457 -11.97 -23.28 -4.21
CA ASN A 457 -10.57 -23.55 -4.60
C ASN A 457 -9.66 -23.38 -3.37
N PRO A 458 -9.51 -24.40 -2.51
CA PRO A 458 -8.76 -24.29 -1.26
C PRO A 458 -7.34 -23.78 -1.47
N ASN A 459 -6.97 -22.73 -0.75
CA ASN A 459 -5.59 -22.24 -0.67
C ASN A 459 -4.99 -22.53 0.71
N TYR A 460 -3.70 -22.87 0.72
CA TYR A 460 -2.94 -23.13 1.95
C TYR A 460 -2.18 -21.86 2.37
N ASP A 461 -1.44 -21.89 3.49
CA ASP A 461 -0.79 -20.70 4.08
C ASP A 461 0.31 -20.04 3.17
N ASP A 462 0.57 -20.62 1.99
CA ASP A 462 1.45 -20.08 0.96
C ASP A 462 0.75 -19.00 0.11
N THR A 463 1.06 -17.73 0.42
CA THR A 463 0.60 -16.54 -0.32
C THR A 463 1.19 -16.40 -1.72
N GLN A 464 2.21 -17.18 -2.07
CA GLN A 464 2.79 -17.18 -3.42
C GLN A 464 2.12 -18.19 -4.35
N SER A 465 1.32 -19.10 -3.80
CA SER A 465 0.61 -20.11 -4.56
C SER A 465 -0.29 -19.50 -5.63
N LYS A 466 -0.36 -20.16 -6.79
CA LYS A 466 -1.24 -19.74 -7.88
C LYS A 466 -2.69 -19.63 -7.41
N SER A 467 -3.16 -20.61 -6.62
CA SER A 467 -4.51 -20.62 -6.06
C SER A 467 -4.80 -19.40 -5.19
N PHE A 468 -3.84 -18.94 -4.37
CA PHE A 468 -4.01 -17.72 -3.59
C PHE A 468 -4.20 -16.48 -4.47
N LYS A 469 -3.36 -16.33 -5.51
CA LYS A 469 -3.43 -15.19 -6.44
C LYS A 469 -4.72 -15.19 -7.25
N ASP A 470 -5.11 -16.35 -7.78
CA ASP A 470 -6.34 -16.53 -8.56
C ASP A 470 -7.57 -16.26 -7.69
N ASN A 471 -7.64 -16.85 -6.49
CA ASN A 471 -8.75 -16.60 -5.56
C ASN A 471 -8.85 -15.13 -5.18
N THR A 472 -7.72 -14.49 -4.83
CA THR A 472 -7.71 -13.08 -4.45
C THR A 472 -8.17 -12.20 -5.60
N GLY A 473 -7.72 -12.47 -6.83
CA GLY A 473 -8.18 -11.77 -8.02
C GLY A 473 -9.67 -11.94 -8.28
N ILE A 474 -10.20 -13.16 -8.16
CA ILE A 474 -11.63 -13.46 -8.35
C ILE A 474 -12.47 -12.77 -7.27
N MET A 475 -12.10 -12.90 -6.00
CA MET A 475 -12.79 -12.25 -4.88
C MET A 475 -12.86 -10.73 -5.07
N MET A 476 -11.72 -10.09 -5.40
CA MET A 476 -11.66 -8.65 -5.66
C MET A 476 -12.53 -8.24 -6.84
N SER A 477 -12.48 -9.00 -7.93
CA SER A 477 -13.26 -8.70 -9.14
C SER A 477 -14.76 -8.77 -8.87
N ILE A 478 -15.23 -9.80 -8.15
CA ILE A 478 -16.64 -9.94 -7.77
C ILE A 478 -17.06 -8.78 -6.86
N ILE A 479 -16.23 -8.40 -5.88
CA ILE A 479 -16.53 -7.30 -4.96
C ILE A 479 -16.61 -5.96 -5.70
N MET A 480 -15.60 -5.64 -6.50
CA MET A 480 -15.57 -4.41 -7.28
C MET A 480 -16.73 -4.33 -8.27
N PHE A 481 -16.98 -5.40 -9.02
CA PHE A 481 -18.10 -5.45 -9.96
C PHE A 481 -19.43 -5.24 -9.23
N SER A 482 -19.66 -5.95 -8.12
CA SER A 482 -20.89 -5.83 -7.34
C SER A 482 -21.12 -4.42 -6.79
N MET A 483 -20.04 -3.73 -6.39
CA MET A 483 -20.11 -2.37 -5.88
C MET A 483 -20.29 -1.33 -6.99
N ILE A 484 -19.64 -1.50 -8.14
CA ILE A 484 -19.59 -0.48 -9.22
C ILE A 484 -20.80 -0.56 -10.15
N VAL A 485 -21.37 -1.75 -10.39
CA VAL A 485 -22.50 -1.95 -11.31
C VAL A 485 -23.71 -1.08 -10.99
N ILE A 486 -23.80 -0.57 -9.77
CA ILE A 486 -24.92 0.24 -9.29
C ILE A 486 -24.71 1.74 -9.54
N VAL A 487 -23.48 2.19 -9.80
CA VAL A 487 -23.16 3.60 -10.08
C VAL A 487 -23.96 4.14 -11.28
N PRO A 488 -24.14 3.44 -12.42
CA PRO A 488 -25.00 3.93 -13.50
C PRO A 488 -26.46 4.13 -13.09
N PHE A 489 -26.97 3.34 -12.13
CA PHE A 489 -28.34 3.45 -11.65
C PHE A 489 -28.56 4.70 -10.79
N SER A 490 -27.51 5.28 -10.19
CA SER A 490 -27.62 6.52 -9.41
C SER A 490 -27.98 7.74 -10.26
N ILE A 491 -27.84 7.64 -11.59
CA ILE A 491 -28.16 8.69 -12.55
C ILE A 491 -29.67 8.71 -12.86
N ILE A 492 -30.37 7.58 -12.68
CA ILE A 492 -31.78 7.44 -13.04
C ILE A 492 -32.66 7.98 -11.91
N PRO A 493 -33.57 8.96 -12.16
CA PRO A 493 -34.38 9.61 -11.12
C PRO A 493 -35.23 8.64 -10.28
N ILE A 494 -35.70 7.53 -10.86
CA ILE A 494 -36.50 6.50 -10.18
C ILE A 494 -35.70 5.80 -9.06
N PHE A 495 -34.37 5.77 -9.18
CA PHE A 495 -33.47 5.14 -8.20
C PHE A 495 -32.82 6.13 -7.24
N ARG A 496 -33.24 7.41 -7.22
CA ARG A 496 -32.72 8.43 -6.30
C ARG A 496 -33.10 8.23 -4.83
N ASN A 497 -33.85 7.18 -4.48
CA ASN A 497 -34.05 6.86 -3.07
C ASN A 497 -32.73 6.41 -2.45
N LEU A 498 -32.17 7.28 -1.61
CA LEU A 498 -30.88 7.14 -0.95
C LEU A 498 -30.72 5.80 -0.21
N ILE A 499 -31.80 5.32 0.43
CA ILE A 499 -31.82 4.05 1.14
C ILE A 499 -31.58 2.90 0.14
N ILE A 500 -32.36 2.86 -0.94
CA ILE A 500 -32.23 1.81 -1.96
C ILE A 500 -30.83 1.84 -2.56
N LEU A 501 -30.34 3.02 -2.90
CA LEU A 501 -29.05 3.19 -3.56
C LEU A 501 -27.87 2.77 -2.66
N ALA A 502 -27.93 3.06 -1.36
CA ALA A 502 -26.89 2.68 -0.40
C ALA A 502 -26.87 1.17 -0.08
N PHE A 503 -28.04 0.51 -0.03
CA PHE A 503 -28.12 -0.91 0.33
C PHE A 503 -28.01 -1.87 -0.84
N LEU A 504 -28.38 -1.46 -2.06
CA LEU A 504 -28.37 -2.32 -3.23
C LEU A 504 -27.00 -3.00 -3.48
N PRO A 505 -25.84 -2.31 -3.35
CA PRO A 505 -24.53 -2.93 -3.58
C PRO A 505 -24.21 -4.02 -2.56
N ALA A 506 -24.50 -3.73 -1.29
CA ALA A 506 -24.30 -4.67 -0.19
C ALA A 506 -25.25 -5.87 -0.30
N ALA A 507 -26.50 -5.66 -0.73
CA ALA A 507 -27.49 -6.71 -0.94
C ALA A 507 -27.08 -7.65 -2.09
N LEU A 508 -26.60 -7.10 -3.21
CA LEU A 508 -26.09 -7.91 -4.32
C LEU A 508 -24.92 -8.79 -3.85
N LEU A 509 -23.99 -8.23 -3.07
CA LEU A 509 -22.87 -8.98 -2.51
C LEU A 509 -23.31 -10.10 -1.57
N LEU A 510 -24.32 -9.86 -0.75
CA LEU A 510 -24.90 -10.89 0.12
C LEU A 510 -25.52 -12.03 -0.68
N ILE A 511 -26.28 -11.73 -1.73
CA ILE A 511 -26.90 -12.76 -2.58
C ILE A 511 -25.82 -13.58 -3.29
N VAL A 512 -24.84 -12.93 -3.92
CA VAL A 512 -23.75 -13.62 -4.62
C VAL A 512 -22.89 -14.41 -3.63
N GLY A 513 -22.55 -13.82 -2.47
CA GLY A 513 -21.74 -14.45 -1.43
C GLY A 513 -22.41 -15.67 -0.80
N THR A 514 -23.71 -15.59 -0.49
CA THR A 514 -24.47 -16.74 0.02
C THR A 514 -24.51 -17.88 -1.01
N GLY A 515 -24.73 -17.58 -2.30
CA GLY A 515 -24.67 -18.57 -3.37
C GLY A 515 -23.30 -19.25 -3.47
N LEU A 516 -22.23 -18.47 -3.49
CA LEU A 516 -20.86 -18.98 -3.58
C LEU A 516 -20.47 -19.81 -2.35
N THR A 517 -20.82 -19.39 -1.14
CA THR A 517 -20.54 -20.18 0.08
C THR A 517 -21.28 -21.51 0.08
N MET A 518 -22.55 -21.55 -0.33
CA MET A 518 -23.30 -22.80 -0.42
C MET A 518 -22.69 -23.76 -1.44
N ILE A 519 -22.31 -23.27 -2.63
CA ILE A 519 -21.66 -24.07 -3.67
C ILE A 519 -20.27 -24.54 -3.22
N GLY A 520 -19.46 -23.62 -2.71
CA GLY A 520 -18.11 -23.88 -2.25
C GLY A 520 -18.06 -24.87 -1.09
N THR A 521 -18.96 -24.76 -0.11
CA THR A 521 -19.06 -25.73 1.00
C THR A 521 -19.42 -27.12 0.50
N LYS A 522 -20.35 -27.24 -0.46
CA LYS A 522 -20.72 -28.55 -1.05
C LYS A 522 -19.55 -29.17 -1.81
N ARG A 523 -18.82 -28.39 -2.60
CA ARG A 523 -17.64 -28.86 -3.35
C ARG A 523 -16.48 -29.23 -2.43
N MET A 524 -16.23 -28.43 -1.41
CA MET A 524 -15.22 -28.75 -0.41
C MET A 524 -15.57 -30.01 0.38
N ALA A 525 -16.85 -30.36 0.53
CA ALA A 525 -17.28 -31.57 1.22
C ALA A 525 -17.25 -32.83 0.33
N SER A 526 -17.21 -32.71 -1.00
CA SER A 526 -17.12 -33.88 -1.88
C SER A 526 -15.72 -34.55 -1.80
N PRO A 527 -15.66 -35.89 -1.85
CA PRO A 527 -14.42 -36.59 -2.11
C PRO A 527 -13.92 -36.20 -3.52
N GLU A 528 -12.65 -35.84 -3.63
CA GLU A 528 -12.00 -35.61 -4.92
C GLU A 528 -11.54 -36.93 -5.53
#